data_AF-A0A850HKS5-F1
#
_entry.id   AF-A0A850HKS5-F1
#
_cell.length_a   1.000
_cell.length_b   1.000
_cell.length_c   1.000
_cell.angle_alpha   90.00
_cell.angle_beta   90.00
_cell.angle_gamma   90.00
#
_symmetry.space_group_name_H-M   'P 1'
#
loop_
_entity.id
_entity.type
_entity.pdbx_description
1 polymer ?
#
loop_
_entity_poly.entity_id
_entity_poly.type
_entity_poly.pdbx_seq_one_letter_code
_entity_poly.pdbx_strand_id
1 'polypeptide(L)'
;MSEFDTHIRQAASSQAQDPTASNTLKDQIAEAGADVKQRAGDALRASTEAARDKFKEAADAARDVAEGAADRFQDKAEEQQRSGADFVTRLAGNIRQAGHAFESDAPFAARGINSAADYVEDAAEKIRNGTFRDLVDGASDFAKRQPAAFLGLSVLAGFAAIRFFKASGSQTSSGGEDAS
;
A
#
# COMPACT_ATOMS: atom_id res chain seq x y z
N MET A 1 -68.93 -25.64 -30.66
CA MET A 1 -68.60 -24.52 -29.76
C MET A 1 -67.57 -25.09 -28.78
N SER A 2 -66.34 -24.57 -28.87
CA SER A 2 -65.15 -24.87 -28.06
C SER A 2 -64.45 -26.23 -28.30
N GLU A 3 -63.13 -26.40 -28.42
CA GLU A 3 -61.90 -25.60 -28.70
C GLU A 3 -60.86 -26.68 -29.13
N PHE A 4 -60.28 -26.66 -30.33
CA PHE A 4 -58.92 -26.15 -30.65
C PHE A 4 -57.78 -26.56 -29.70
N ASP A 5 -57.42 -27.85 -29.63
CA ASP A 5 -56.10 -28.28 -29.12
C ASP A 5 -55.11 -28.30 -30.28
N THR A 6 -54.35 -27.22 -30.42
CA THR A 6 -53.32 -27.03 -31.44
C THR A 6 -52.00 -26.90 -30.72
N HIS A 7 -51.08 -27.80 -31.07
CA HIS A 7 -49.62 -27.70 -31.12
C HIS A 7 -48.96 -26.57 -30.32
N ILE A 8 -47.86 -26.88 -29.61
CA ILE A 8 -46.52 -26.29 -29.88
C ILE A 8 -45.53 -26.58 -28.73
N ARG A 9 -44.33 -27.01 -29.14
CA ARG A 9 -43.04 -26.96 -28.43
C ARG A 9 -42.83 -27.88 -27.22
N GLN A 10 -42.41 -29.08 -27.58
CA GLN A 10 -41.12 -29.60 -27.13
C GLN A 10 -39.98 -28.67 -27.63
N ALA A 11 -39.73 -27.55 -26.96
CA ALA A 11 -38.46 -26.80 -27.04
C ALA A 11 -38.41 -25.72 -25.95
N ALA A 12 -37.23 -25.61 -25.32
CA ALA A 12 -36.81 -24.62 -24.33
C ALA A 12 -37.26 -24.93 -22.89
N SER A 13 -36.39 -25.15 -21.90
CA SER A 13 -34.98 -24.77 -21.80
C SER A 13 -34.26 -25.74 -20.85
N SER A 14 -33.46 -26.62 -21.43
CA SER A 14 -32.25 -27.09 -20.79
C SER A 14 -31.34 -25.88 -20.62
N GLN A 15 -31.56 -25.06 -19.58
CA GLN A 15 -30.57 -24.09 -19.14
C GLN A 15 -29.48 -24.87 -18.42
N ALA A 16 -28.68 -25.57 -19.23
CA ALA A 16 -27.33 -25.94 -18.84
C ALA A 16 -26.67 -24.63 -18.42
N GLN A 17 -26.39 -24.50 -17.12
CA GLN A 17 -25.35 -23.60 -16.65
C GLN A 17 -24.09 -24.03 -17.38
N ASP A 18 -23.71 -23.32 -18.46
CA ASP A 18 -22.49 -23.57 -19.23
C ASP A 18 -21.28 -23.50 -18.27
N PRO A 19 -20.72 -24.64 -17.83
CA PRO A 19 -19.53 -24.65 -16.98
C PRO A 19 -18.26 -24.39 -17.82
N THR A 20 -18.42 -24.38 -19.13
CA THR A 20 -17.42 -24.12 -20.17
C THR A 20 -17.00 -22.67 -20.20
N ALA A 21 -17.92 -21.70 -20.21
CA ALA A 21 -17.57 -20.27 -20.32
C ALA A 21 -16.67 -19.75 -19.18
N SER A 22 -16.84 -20.29 -17.96
CA SER A 22 -15.99 -19.95 -16.81
C SER A 22 -14.62 -20.64 -16.84
N ASN A 23 -14.53 -21.82 -17.46
CA ASN A 23 -13.26 -22.53 -17.65
C ASN A 23 -12.45 -21.91 -18.80
N THR A 24 -13.07 -21.57 -19.93
CA THR A 24 -12.38 -20.93 -21.07
C THR A 24 -11.83 -19.55 -20.72
N LEU A 25 -12.50 -18.80 -19.83
CA LEU A 25 -12.01 -17.52 -19.34
C LEU A 25 -10.84 -17.69 -18.36
N LYS A 26 -10.90 -18.68 -17.46
CA LYS A 26 -9.78 -19.01 -16.57
C LYS A 26 -8.55 -19.49 -17.33
N ASP A 27 -8.73 -20.30 -18.36
CA ASP A 27 -7.62 -20.82 -19.17
C ASP A 27 -6.93 -19.71 -19.98
N GLN A 28 -7.70 -18.80 -20.58
CA GLN A 28 -7.14 -17.63 -21.26
C GLN A 28 -6.39 -16.68 -20.32
N ILE A 29 -6.89 -16.51 -19.10
CA ILE A 29 -6.22 -15.70 -18.06
C ILE A 29 -4.96 -16.41 -17.55
N ALA A 30 -4.98 -17.73 -17.42
CA ALA A 30 -3.82 -18.51 -17.00
C ALA A 30 -2.70 -18.48 -18.05
N GLU A 31 -3.05 -18.59 -19.34
CA GLU A 31 -2.09 -18.54 -20.45
C GLU A 31 -1.49 -17.14 -20.63
N ALA A 32 -2.33 -16.10 -20.66
CA ALA A 32 -1.86 -14.71 -20.71
C ALA A 32 -1.04 -14.32 -19.45
N GLY A 33 -1.41 -14.85 -18.28
CA GLY A 33 -0.68 -14.67 -17.03
C GLY A 33 0.69 -15.37 -17.03
N ALA A 34 0.80 -16.53 -17.66
CA ALA A 34 2.07 -17.25 -17.80
C ALA A 34 3.07 -16.48 -18.68
N ASP A 35 2.62 -15.93 -19.81
CA ASP A 35 3.45 -15.12 -20.71
C ASP A 35 3.92 -13.82 -20.04
N VAL A 36 3.02 -13.12 -19.35
CA VAL A 36 3.37 -11.89 -18.61
C VAL A 36 4.33 -12.20 -17.48
N LYS A 37 4.12 -13.29 -16.73
CA LYS A 37 5.02 -13.71 -15.65
C LYS A 37 6.41 -14.07 -16.19
N GLN A 38 6.49 -14.68 -17.37
CA GLN A 38 7.75 -15.04 -18.00
C GLN A 38 8.52 -13.80 -18.46
N ARG A 39 7.87 -12.91 -19.22
CA ARG A 39 8.49 -11.64 -19.69
C ARG A 39 8.85 -10.70 -18.54
N ALA A 40 7.97 -10.57 -17.55
CA ALA A 40 8.26 -9.82 -16.34
C ALA A 40 9.41 -10.45 -15.56
N GLY A 41 9.46 -11.78 -15.48
CA GLY A 41 10.56 -12.50 -14.83
C GLY A 41 11.92 -12.24 -15.48
N ASP A 42 11.98 -12.21 -16.81
CA ASP A 42 13.23 -11.97 -17.54
C ASP A 42 13.67 -10.50 -17.46
N ALA A 43 12.73 -9.56 -17.60
CA ALA A 43 12.99 -8.14 -17.41
C ALA A 43 13.38 -7.81 -15.97
N LEU A 44 12.74 -8.44 -14.98
CA LEU A 44 13.09 -8.30 -13.57
C LEU A 44 14.48 -8.86 -13.30
N ARG A 45 14.88 -10.01 -13.87
CA ARG A 45 16.23 -10.56 -13.69
C ARG A 45 17.32 -9.61 -14.19
N ALA A 46 17.20 -9.14 -15.43
CA ALA A 46 18.15 -8.20 -16.01
C ALA A 46 18.21 -6.88 -15.22
N SER A 47 17.05 -6.37 -14.79
CA SER A 47 16.98 -5.16 -13.97
C SER A 47 17.52 -5.39 -12.55
N THR A 48 17.32 -6.58 -11.98
CA THR A 48 17.77 -6.92 -10.62
C THR A 48 19.29 -6.96 -10.54
N GLU A 49 19.98 -7.48 -11.55
CA GLU A 49 21.45 -7.52 -11.56
C GLU A 49 22.05 -6.11 -11.55
N ALA A 50 21.61 -5.24 -12.48
CA ALA A 50 22.05 -3.86 -12.52
C ALA A 50 21.63 -3.06 -11.27
N ALA A 51 20.40 -3.28 -10.79
CA ALA A 51 19.91 -2.66 -9.57
C ALA A 51 20.70 -3.12 -8.35
N ARG A 52 21.12 -4.39 -8.27
CA ARG A 52 21.82 -4.92 -7.10
C ARG A 52 23.15 -4.23 -6.86
N ASP A 53 23.90 -3.91 -7.91
CA ASP A 53 25.19 -3.24 -7.75
C ASP A 53 25.02 -1.77 -7.36
N LYS A 54 24.05 -1.07 -7.96
CA LYS A 54 23.68 0.30 -7.54
C LYS A 54 23.08 0.34 -6.14
N PHE A 55 22.32 -0.69 -5.77
CA PHE A 55 21.71 -0.82 -4.46
C PHE A 55 22.74 -1.09 -3.38
N LYS A 56 23.80 -1.87 -3.66
CA LYS A 56 24.93 -2.04 -2.71
C LYS A 56 25.61 -0.70 -2.42
N GLU A 57 25.97 0.04 -3.47
CA GLU A 57 26.60 1.36 -3.35
C GLU A 57 25.73 2.34 -2.54
N ALA A 58 24.42 2.39 -2.85
CA ALA A 58 23.46 3.21 -2.11
C ALA A 58 23.25 2.73 -0.67
N ALA A 59 23.23 1.40 -0.44
CA ALA A 59 23.04 0.83 0.89
C ALA A 59 24.25 1.08 1.79
N ASP A 60 25.47 1.02 1.25
CA ASP A 60 26.69 1.32 2.00
C ASP A 60 26.72 2.81 2.37
N ALA A 61 26.43 3.72 1.43
CA ALA A 61 26.30 5.15 1.74
C ALA A 61 25.18 5.45 2.76
N ALA A 62 24.05 4.74 2.68
CA ALA A 62 22.96 4.88 3.63
C ALA A 62 23.34 4.38 5.04
N ARG A 63 24.16 3.31 5.14
CA ARG A 63 24.65 2.78 6.41
C ARG A 63 25.55 3.78 7.13
N ASP A 64 26.52 4.36 6.43
CA ASP A 64 27.43 5.35 7.01
C ASP A 64 26.68 6.57 7.58
N VAL A 65 25.65 7.04 6.86
CA VAL A 65 24.79 8.14 7.31
C VAL A 65 23.92 7.70 8.50
N ALA A 66 23.37 6.49 8.46
CA ALA A 66 22.51 5.97 9.52
C ALA A 66 23.29 5.78 10.84
N GLU A 67 24.52 5.27 10.79
CA GLU A 67 25.38 5.09 11.98
C GLU A 67 25.66 6.43 12.68
N GLY A 68 25.92 7.51 11.93
CA GLY A 68 26.15 8.84 12.52
C GLY A 68 24.89 9.55 13.04
N ALA A 69 23.72 9.23 12.49
CA ALA A 69 22.46 9.88 12.84
C ALA A 69 21.68 9.16 13.96
N ALA A 70 21.73 7.83 14.02
CA ALA A 70 20.94 7.01 14.96
C ALA A 70 21.22 7.40 16.42
N ASP A 71 22.50 7.57 16.77
CA ASP A 71 22.93 7.93 18.12
C ASP A 71 22.43 9.31 18.57
N ARG A 72 22.16 10.23 17.63
CA ARG A 72 21.67 11.59 17.93
C ARG A 72 20.15 11.68 18.03
N PHE A 73 19.44 10.75 17.39
CA PHE A 73 17.99 10.74 17.36
C PHE A 73 17.38 10.04 18.58
N GLN A 74 18.08 9.07 19.16
CA GLN A 74 17.59 8.31 20.30
C GLN A 74 17.24 9.23 21.49
N ASP A 75 18.12 10.18 21.83
CA ASP A 75 17.95 11.07 22.98
C ASP A 75 16.80 12.10 22.82
N LYS A 76 16.34 12.37 21.59
CA LYS A 76 15.25 13.33 21.32
C LYS A 76 13.91 12.66 21.05
N ALA A 77 13.90 11.37 20.74
CA ALA A 77 12.70 10.65 20.35
C ALA A 77 11.75 10.41 21.54
N GLU A 78 12.29 10.13 22.73
CA GLU A 78 11.49 9.78 23.92
C GLU A 78 10.52 10.90 24.36
N GLU A 79 10.92 12.18 24.25
CA GLU A 79 10.06 13.31 24.59
C GLU A 79 8.92 13.52 23.59
N GLN A 80 9.14 13.22 22.31
CA GLN A 80 8.16 13.45 21.24
C GLN A 80 7.24 12.25 20.99
N GLN A 81 7.59 11.11 21.58
CA GLN A 81 6.93 9.82 21.42
C GLN A 81 5.43 9.85 21.78
N ARG A 82 5.07 10.43 22.93
CA ARG A 82 3.67 10.52 23.39
C ARG A 82 2.81 11.34 22.43
N SER A 83 3.32 12.50 22.01
CA SER A 83 2.60 13.38 21.06
C SER A 83 2.42 12.71 19.70
N GLY A 84 3.41 11.93 19.25
CA GLY A 84 3.33 11.15 18.02
C GLY A 84 2.29 10.04 18.11
N ALA A 85 2.30 9.25 19.18
CA ALA A 85 1.32 8.18 19.40
C ALA A 85 -0.12 8.71 19.42
N ASP A 86 -0.38 9.84 20.09
CA ASP A 86 -1.71 10.44 20.15
C ASP A 86 -2.19 10.97 18.78
N PHE A 87 -1.27 11.38 17.91
CA PHE A 87 -1.61 11.75 16.54
C PHE A 87 -1.98 10.51 15.70
N VAL A 88 -1.20 9.44 15.80
CA VAL A 88 -1.45 8.18 15.07
C VAL A 88 -2.74 7.52 15.53
N THR A 89 -3.04 7.53 16.84
CA THR A 89 -4.32 7.07 17.41
C THR A 89 -5.50 7.84 16.81
N ARG A 90 -5.39 9.18 16.72
CA ARG A 90 -6.42 10.02 16.10
C ARG A 90 -6.61 9.69 14.62
N LEU A 91 -5.53 9.40 13.91
CA LEU A 91 -5.60 8.97 12.52
C LEU A 91 -6.31 7.62 12.36
N ALA A 92 -6.00 6.63 13.22
CA ALA A 92 -6.72 5.34 13.24
C ALA A 92 -8.23 5.55 13.45
N GLY A 93 -8.61 6.43 14.37
CA GLY A 93 -10.00 6.83 14.59
C GLY A 93 -10.67 7.40 13.33
N ASN A 94 -9.99 8.30 12.62
CA ASN A 94 -10.50 8.89 11.37
C ASN A 94 -10.66 7.83 10.26
N ILE A 95 -9.71 6.90 10.14
CA ILE A 95 -9.78 5.80 9.16
C ILE A 95 -10.96 4.88 9.48
N ARG A 96 -11.13 4.49 10.75
CA ARG A 96 -12.27 3.68 11.20
C ARG A 96 -13.60 4.37 10.91
N GLN A 97 -13.66 5.68 11.18
CA GLN A 97 -14.85 6.48 10.87
C GLN A 97 -15.16 6.54 9.36
N ALA A 98 -14.13 6.63 8.51
CA ALA A 98 -14.32 6.51 7.07
C ALA A 98 -14.83 5.11 6.68
N GLY A 99 -14.37 4.05 7.35
CA GLY A 99 -14.84 2.68 7.16
C GLY A 99 -16.34 2.52 7.37
N HIS A 100 -16.90 3.20 8.39
CA HIS A 100 -18.34 3.21 8.65
C HIS A 100 -19.16 3.79 7.50
N ALA A 101 -18.61 4.72 6.72
CA ALA A 101 -19.30 5.25 5.54
C ALA A 101 -19.48 4.20 4.42
N PHE A 102 -18.68 3.13 4.43
CA PHE A 102 -18.75 2.05 3.45
C PHE A 102 -19.45 0.79 3.96
N GLU A 103 -19.94 0.79 5.20
CA GLU A 103 -20.53 -0.39 5.86
C GLU A 103 -21.76 -0.92 5.10
N SER A 104 -22.59 -0.01 4.57
CA SER A 104 -23.80 -0.35 3.81
C SER A 104 -23.52 -0.69 2.34
N ASP A 105 -22.65 0.07 1.67
CA ASP A 105 -22.48 0.00 0.22
C ASP A 105 -21.36 -0.97 -0.20
N ALA A 106 -20.35 -1.14 0.64
CA ALA A 106 -19.19 -1.99 0.36
C ALA A 106 -18.65 -2.65 1.65
N PRO A 107 -19.33 -3.68 2.18
CA PRO A 107 -18.92 -4.35 3.42
C PRO A 107 -17.52 -4.98 3.36
N PHE A 108 -17.03 -5.32 2.16
CA PHE A 108 -15.66 -5.79 1.97
C PHE A 108 -14.64 -4.65 2.16
N ALA A 109 -14.96 -3.45 1.67
CA ALA A 109 -14.12 -2.27 1.81
C ALA A 109 -14.11 -1.79 3.26
N ALA A 110 -15.27 -1.75 3.91
CA ALA A 110 -15.39 -1.43 5.34
C ALA A 110 -14.51 -2.35 6.21
N ARG A 111 -14.52 -3.66 5.96
CA ARG A 111 -13.64 -4.62 6.65
C ARG A 111 -12.15 -4.35 6.41
N GLY A 112 -11.77 -4.05 5.16
CA GLY A 112 -10.39 -3.69 4.82
C GLY A 112 -9.92 -2.41 5.51
N ILE A 113 -10.76 -1.38 5.52
CA ILE A 113 -10.49 -0.09 6.16
C ILE A 113 -10.40 -0.26 7.69
N ASN A 114 -11.30 -1.03 8.30
CA ASN A 114 -11.24 -1.33 9.73
C ASN A 114 -9.96 -2.10 10.09
N SER A 115 -9.57 -3.08 9.28
CA SER A 115 -8.31 -3.81 9.49
C SER A 115 -7.11 -2.86 9.40
N ALA A 116 -7.12 -1.91 8.45
CA ALA A 116 -6.07 -0.90 8.35
C ALA A 116 -6.03 0.01 9.58
N ALA A 117 -7.20 0.40 10.13
CA ALA A 117 -7.26 1.17 11.37
C ALA A 117 -6.67 0.39 12.56
N ASP A 118 -6.94 -0.91 12.66
CA ASP A 118 -6.34 -1.77 13.70
C ASP A 118 -4.81 -1.78 13.61
N TYR A 119 -4.24 -1.93 12.41
CA TYR A 119 -2.78 -1.87 12.22
C TYR A 119 -2.17 -0.51 12.59
N VAL A 120 -2.89 0.59 12.37
CA VAL A 120 -2.43 1.94 12.73
C VAL A 120 -2.50 2.16 14.24
N GLU A 121 -3.53 1.63 14.91
CA GLU A 121 -3.65 1.65 16.37
C GLU A 121 -2.52 0.84 17.03
N ASP A 122 -2.27 -0.38 16.56
CA ASP A 122 -1.16 -1.21 17.02
C ASP A 122 0.20 -0.51 16.84
N ALA A 123 0.36 0.26 15.77
CA ALA A 123 1.54 1.07 15.55
C ALA A 123 1.63 2.22 16.56
N ALA A 124 0.52 2.87 16.91
CA ALA A 124 0.48 3.91 17.94
C ALA A 124 0.89 3.36 19.31
N GLU A 125 0.46 2.16 19.68
CA GLU A 125 0.86 1.51 20.93
C GLU A 125 2.35 1.18 20.97
N LYS A 126 2.89 0.62 19.87
CA LYS A 126 4.33 0.38 19.73
C LYS A 126 5.13 1.66 19.78
N ILE A 127 4.63 2.72 19.14
CA ILE A 127 5.22 4.05 19.23
C ILE A 127 5.13 4.57 20.64
N ARG A 128 4.07 4.35 21.42
CA ARG A 128 3.95 4.88 22.79
C ARG A 128 4.88 4.20 23.80
N ASN A 129 5.09 2.89 23.62
CA ASN A 129 5.73 2.04 24.64
C ASN A 129 7.11 1.50 24.22
N GLY A 130 7.47 1.57 22.94
CA GLY A 130 8.72 1.02 22.40
C GLY A 130 9.85 2.03 22.33
N THR A 131 11.09 1.55 22.35
CA THR A 131 12.26 2.40 22.06
C THR A 131 12.39 2.66 20.56
N PHE A 132 13.20 3.65 20.17
CA PHE A 132 13.54 3.86 18.75
C PHE A 132 14.07 2.56 18.08
N ARG A 133 14.84 1.76 18.81
CA ARG A 133 15.35 0.46 18.34
C ARG A 133 14.22 -0.52 18.06
N ASP A 134 13.23 -0.62 18.95
CA ASP A 134 12.07 -1.50 18.77
C ASP A 134 11.24 -1.11 17.53
N LEU A 135 11.15 0.20 17.25
CA LEU A 135 10.47 0.71 16.05
C LEU A 135 11.22 0.32 14.76
N VAL A 136 12.54 0.46 14.76
CA VAL A 136 13.39 0.07 13.63
C VAL A 136 13.32 -1.44 13.40
N ASP A 137 13.41 -2.24 14.46
CA ASP A 137 13.30 -3.69 14.38
C ASP A 137 11.91 -4.13 13.90
N GLY A 138 10.85 -3.46 14.37
CA GLY A 138 9.48 -3.68 13.89
C GLY A 138 9.31 -3.37 12.40
N ALA A 139 9.92 -2.29 11.91
CA ALA A 139 9.92 -1.94 10.49
C ALA A 139 10.69 -2.97 9.64
N SER A 140 11.83 -3.46 10.14
CA SER A 140 12.62 -4.52 9.50
C SER A 140 11.83 -5.83 9.38
N ASP A 141 11.13 -6.21 10.44
CA ASP A 141 10.30 -7.42 10.45
C ASP A 141 9.06 -7.28 9.54
N PHE A 142 8.45 -6.10 9.48
CA PHE A 142 7.39 -5.81 8.51
C PHE A 142 7.89 -5.95 7.07
N ALA A 143 9.07 -5.41 6.76
CA ALA A 143 9.66 -5.51 5.43
C ALA A 143 9.89 -6.97 5.00
N LYS A 144 10.32 -7.83 5.92
CA LYS A 144 10.51 -9.28 5.66
C LYS A 144 9.19 -10.01 5.47
N ARG A 145 8.15 -9.66 6.23
CA ARG A 145 6.84 -10.33 6.18
C ARG A 145 5.99 -9.90 5.00
N GLN A 146 6.05 -8.61 4.64
CA GLN A 146 5.23 -8.01 3.59
C GLN A 146 6.09 -7.16 2.65
N PRO A 147 6.94 -7.78 1.82
CA PRO A 147 7.85 -7.05 0.93
C PRO A 147 7.11 -6.13 -0.05
N ALA A 148 5.95 -6.56 -0.57
CA ALA A 148 5.14 -5.76 -1.48
C ALA A 148 4.57 -4.49 -0.81
N ALA A 149 4.06 -4.61 0.42
CA ALA A 149 3.53 -3.47 1.16
C ALA A 149 4.64 -2.48 1.53
N PHE A 150 5.80 -2.99 1.99
CA PHE A 150 6.96 -2.16 2.31
C PHE A 150 7.47 -1.39 1.09
N LEU A 151 7.59 -2.03 -0.07
CA LEU A 151 7.98 -1.35 -1.31
C LEU A 151 6.96 -0.28 -1.71
N GLY A 152 5.67 -0.58 -1.63
CA GLY A 152 4.61 0.39 -1.93
C GLY A 152 4.69 1.63 -1.03
N LEU A 153 4.82 1.42 0.28
CA LEU A 153 4.97 2.51 1.26
C LEU A 153 6.28 3.29 1.04
N SER A 154 7.38 2.62 0.70
CA SER A 154 8.67 3.28 0.45
C SER A 154 8.61 4.21 -0.77
N VAL A 155 7.97 3.77 -1.85
CA VAL A 155 7.76 4.61 -3.04
C VAL A 155 6.90 5.83 -2.69
N LEU A 156 5.82 5.64 -1.94
CA LEU A 156 4.97 6.74 -1.48
C LEU A 156 5.73 7.73 -0.60
N ALA A 157 6.54 7.23 0.35
CA ALA A 157 7.38 8.05 1.22
C ALA A 157 8.43 8.83 0.43
N GLY A 158 9.10 8.20 -0.54
CA GLY A 158 10.06 8.87 -1.42
C GLY A 158 9.43 9.98 -2.24
N PHE A 159 8.25 9.74 -2.83
CA PHE A 159 7.50 10.77 -3.53
C PHE A 159 7.07 11.92 -2.60
N ALA A 160 6.56 11.60 -1.42
CA ALA A 160 6.17 12.59 -0.42
C ALA A 160 7.37 13.46 0.01
N ALA A 161 8.54 12.85 0.21
CA ALA A 161 9.77 13.57 0.51
C ALA A 161 10.15 14.54 -0.61
N ILE A 162 10.16 14.09 -1.87
CA ILE A 162 10.42 14.95 -3.04
C ILE A 162 9.42 16.10 -3.10
N ARG A 163 8.13 15.80 -2.89
CA ARG A 163 7.05 16.79 -2.93
C ARG A 163 7.19 17.82 -1.82
N PHE A 164 7.62 17.41 -0.62
CA PHE A 164 7.88 18.28 0.52
C PHE A 164 9.11 19.17 0.26
N PHE A 165 10.22 18.60 -0.22
CA PHE A 165 11.40 19.39 -0.59
C PHE A 165 11.08 20.44 -1.65
N LYS A 166 10.32 20.08 -2.70
CA LYS A 166 9.86 21.03 -3.71
C LYS A 166 8.92 22.10 -3.15
N ALA A 167 8.05 21.73 -2.21
CA ALA A 167 7.16 22.68 -1.53
C ALA A 167 7.95 23.69 -0.69
N SER A 168 8.95 23.20 0.05
CA SER A 168 9.76 24.01 0.96
C SER A 168 10.66 25.01 0.22
N GLY A 169 11.04 24.73 -1.03
CA GLY A 169 11.85 25.63 -1.86
C GLY A 169 11.09 26.79 -2.51
N SER A 170 9.76 26.88 -2.37
CA SER A 170 8.92 27.90 -3.03
C SER A 170 8.64 29.14 -2.15
N GLN A 171 9.35 29.32 -1.04
CA GLN A 171 9.23 30.47 -0.13
C GLN A 171 10.45 31.40 -0.25
N THR A 172 10.63 32.00 -1.42
CA THR A 172 11.42 33.22 -1.59
C THR A 172 10.97 33.88 -2.89
N SER A 173 10.88 35.21 -2.93
CA SER A 173 10.41 36.07 -4.04
C SER A 173 8.96 36.54 -3.96
N SER A 174 8.65 37.40 -2.98
CA SER A 174 7.67 38.50 -3.12
C SER A 174 7.87 39.46 -1.95
N GLY A 175 8.69 40.49 -2.16
CA GLY A 175 8.99 41.49 -1.15
C GLY A 175 10.21 42.31 -1.51
N GLY A 176 10.14 43.03 -2.62
CA GLY A 176 11.27 43.84 -3.07
C GLY A 176 10.99 44.70 -4.31
N GLU A 177 9.76 45.15 -4.52
CA GLU A 177 9.40 46.09 -5.60
C GLU A 177 8.42 47.11 -5.04
N ASP A 178 8.92 48.00 -4.18
CA ASP A 178 8.28 49.28 -3.84
C ASP A 178 9.37 50.20 -3.28
N ALA A 179 10.10 50.90 -4.17
CA ALA A 179 10.70 52.21 -3.90
C ALA A 179 11.46 52.73 -5.12
N SER A 180 10.80 53.55 -5.95
CA SER A 180 11.20 54.93 -6.35
C SER A 180 10.55 55.32 -7.66
#